data_AF-A0A8J3VZQ5-F1
#
_entry.id   AF-A0A8J3VZQ5-F1
#
_cell.length_a   1.000
_cell.length_b   1.000
_cell.length_c   1.000
_cell.angle_alpha   90.00
_cell.angle_beta   90.00
_cell.angle_gamma   90.00
#
_symmetry.space_group_name_H-M   'P 1'
#
loop_
_entity.id
_entity.type
_entity.pdbx_description
1 polymer ?
#
loop_
_entity_poly.entity_id
_entity_poly.type
_entity_poly.pdbx_seq_one_letter_code
_entity_poly.pdbx_strand_id
1 'polypeptide(L)' 'MDMYGLIWRRLPGGTAARVVVSLLLIGAVAALLWYVVFPWLTPLLPLDAI' A
#
# COMPACT_ATOMS: atom_id res chain seq x y z
N MET A 1 22.42 26.58 15.96
CA MET A 1 21.27 27.23 15.28
C MET A 1 20.42 26.10 14.71
N ASP A 2 19.76 25.40 15.62
CA ASP A 2 18.88 24.27 15.38
C ASP A 2 17.53 24.76 14.85
N MET A 3 17.57 25.34 13.64
CA MET A 3 16.43 26.06 13.06
C MET A 3 15.42 25.16 12.35
N TYR A 4 15.77 23.90 12.06
CA TYR A 4 14.88 22.99 11.31
C TYR A 4 14.34 21.83 12.15
N GLY A 5 14.89 21.57 13.34
CA GLY A 5 14.57 20.38 14.14
C GLY A 5 13.14 20.33 14.69
N LEU A 6 12.44 21.47 14.83
CA LEU A 6 11.08 21.53 15.36
C LEU A 6 10.00 21.40 14.28
N ILE A 7 10.30 21.83 13.04
CA ILE A 7 9.39 21.71 11.88
C ILE A 7 9.24 20.24 11.47
N TRP A 8 10.32 19.45 11.55
CA TRP A 8 10.28 18.01 11.30
C TRP A 8 9.55 17.19 12.38
N ARG A 9 9.29 17.78 13.56
CA ARG A 9 8.70 17.07 14.73
C ARG A 9 7.24 17.44 15.02
N ARG A 10 6.70 18.45 14.34
CA ARG A 10 5.34 19.00 14.55
C ARG A 10 4.35 18.73 13.40
N LEU A 11 4.79 18.16 12.28
CA LEU A 11 3.88 17.66 11.25
C LEU A 11 3.33 16.30 11.69
N PRO A 12 2.02 16.17 12.00
CA PRO A 12 1.40 14.88 12.27
C PRO A 12 1.36 14.11 10.95
N GLY A 13 2.42 13.35 10.72
CA GLY A 13 2.68 12.63 9.48
C GLY A 13 3.73 13.29 8.57
N GLY A 14 4.99 13.31 9.01
CA GLY A 14 6.14 13.56 8.12
C GLY A 14 6.24 12.52 6.99
N THR A 15 7.40 12.41 6.31
CA THR A 15 7.66 11.37 5.28
C THR A 15 7.12 9.99 5.64
N ALA A 16 7.14 9.62 6.92
CA ALA A 16 6.52 8.40 7.45
C ALA A 16 5.03 8.24 7.11
N ALA A 17 4.17 9.26 7.25
CA ALA A 17 2.74 9.11 6.91
C ALA A 17 2.51 9.01 5.40
N ARG A 18 3.31 9.72 4.59
CA ARG A 18 3.29 9.53 3.13
C ARG A 18 3.70 8.11 2.75
N VAL A 19 4.73 7.57 3.40
CA VAL A 19 5.17 6.19 3.20
C VAL A 19 4.09 5.20 3.65
N VAL A 20 3.45 5.43 4.81
CA VAL A 20 2.36 4.58 5.33
C VAL A 20 1.14 4.62 4.42
N VAL A 21 0.73 5.81 3.94
CA VAL A 21 -0.40 5.95 3.01
C VAL A 21 -0.07 5.30 1.66
N SER A 22 1.14 5.48 1.12
CA SER A 22 1.56 4.80 -0.10
C SER A 22 1.62 3.28 0.07
N LEU A 23 2.15 2.79 1.18
CA LEU A 23 2.15 1.36 1.52
C LEU A 23 0.73 0.80 1.68
N LEU A 24 -0.17 1.58 2.30
CA LEU A 24 -1.58 1.22 2.42
C LEU A 24 -2.26 1.14 1.06
N LEU A 25 -2.01 2.10 0.16
CA LEU A 25 -2.57 2.07 -1.19
C LEU A 25 -2.04 0.87 -1.99
N ILE A 26 -0.74 0.62 -1.95
CA ILE A 26 -0.14 -0.54 -2.63
C ILE A 26 -0.68 -1.84 -2.04
N GLY A 27 -0.72 -1.95 -0.71
CA GLY A 27 -1.26 -3.11 0.00
C GLY A 27 -2.75 -3.33 -0.29
N ALA A 28 -3.54 -2.27 -0.36
CA ALA A 28 -4.96 -2.35 -0.70
C ALA A 28 -5.15 -2.82 -2.15
N VAL A 29 -4.37 -2.32 -3.11
CA VAL A 29 -4.42 -2.78 -4.51
C VAL A 29 -3.96 -4.24 -4.62
N ALA A 30 -2.86 -4.61 -3.97
CA ALA A 30 -2.38 -6.00 -3.96
C ALA A 30 -3.40 -6.95 -3.34
N ALA A 31 -4.03 -6.57 -2.23
CA ALA A 31 -5.10 -7.34 -1.62
C ALA A 31 -6.32 -7.43 -2.55
N LEU A 32 -6.71 -6.35 -3.23
CA LEU A 32 -7.81 -6.38 -4.18
C LEU A 32 -7.52 -7.31 -5.37
N LEU A 33 -6.30 -7.25 -5.92
CA LEU A 33 -5.87 -8.17 -6.97
C LEU A 33 -5.92 -9.63 -6.48
N TRP A 34 -5.47 -9.89 -5.26
CA TRP A 34 -5.42 -11.25 -4.70
C TRP A 34 -6.80 -11.81 -4.32
N TYR A 35 -7.66 -11.02 -3.68
CA TYR A 35 -8.96 -11.48 -3.17
C TYR A 35 -10.12 -11.27 -4.14
N VAL A 36 -9.96 -10.47 -5.19
CA VAL A 36 -11.02 -10.21 -6.18
C VAL A 36 -10.61 -10.64 -7.58
N VAL A 37 -9.45 -10.20 -8.06
CA VAL A 37 -9.04 -10.49 -9.44
C VAL A 37 -8.66 -11.95 -9.62
N PHE A 38 -7.92 -12.57 -8.70
CA PHE A 38 -7.62 -14.01 -8.78
C PHE A 38 -8.89 -14.89 -8.77
N PRO A 39 -9.85 -14.72 -7.85
CA PRO A 39 -11.10 -15.45 -7.88
C PRO A 39 -11.90 -15.25 -9.18
N TRP A 40 -11.87 -14.04 -9.72
CA TRP A 40 -12.50 -13.74 -11.01
C TRP A 40 -11.74 -14.35 -12.20
N LEU A 41 -10.43 -14.55 -12.09
CA LEU A 41 -9.59 -15.20 -13.10
C LEU A 41 -9.62 -16.73 -13.04
N THR A 42 -9.92 -17.35 -11.90
CA THR A 42 -10.10 -18.82 -11.78
C THR A 42 -10.94 -19.46 -12.89
N PRO A 43 -12.09 -18.88 -13.32
CA PRO A 43 -12.85 -19.44 -14.45
C PRO A 43 -12.19 -19.25 -15.82
N LEU A 44 -11.27 -18.29 -15.98
CA LEU A 44 -10.63 -17.93 -17.25
C LEU A 44 -9.21 -18.54 -17.40
N LEU A 45 -8.53 -18.79 -16.29
CA LEU A 45 -7.22 -19.42 -16.21
C LEU A 45 -7.37 -20.74 -15.46
N PRO A 46 -7.22 -21.91 -16.11
CA PRO A 46 -7.21 -23.20 -15.43
C PRO A 46 -5.88 -23.38 -14.67
N LEU A 47 -5.68 -22.58 -13.62
CA LEU A 47 -4.55 -22.70 -12.68
C LEU A 47 -4.65 -23.98 -11.84
N ASP A 48 -5.85 -24.55 -11.75
CA ASP A 48 -6.15 -25.78 -11.01
C ASP A 48 -5.69 -27.07 -11.73
N ALA A 49 -5.21 -26.95 -12.97
CA ALA A 49 -4.90 -28.09 -13.84
C ALA A 49 -3.39 -28.32 -14.10
N ILE A 50 -2.50 -27.57 -13.43
CA ILE A 50 -1.04 -27.69 -13.56
C ILE A 50 -0.44 -28.34 -12.31
#